data_AF-A0A1H1YC32-F1
#
_entry.id   AF-A0A1H1YC32-F1
#
_cell.length_a   1.000
_cell.length_b   1.000
_cell.length_c   1.000
_cell.angle_alpha   90.00
_cell.angle_beta   90.00
_cell.angle_gamma   90.00
#
_symmetry.space_group_name_H-M   'P 1'
#
loop_
_entity.id
_entity.type
_entity.pdbx_description
1 polymer ?
#
loop_
_entity_poly.entity_id
_entity_poly.type
_entity_poly.pdbx_seq_one_letter_code
_entity_poly.pdbx_strand_id
1 'polypeptide(L)'
;MSMFGNKMPISALSLATVLLIAGATSVMAAASEADFKAAYAAAETANKEAGVLRDQWTTTQASLDAAKKAAASGDFDQAVVSAKEAEALAKASIFQATSEKDAWKALEIH
;
A
#
# COMPACT_ATOMS: atom_id res chain seq x y z
N MET A 1 44.40 -17.21 -9.33
CA MET A 1 44.24 -16.13 -10.33
C MET A 1 42.94 -16.42 -11.07
N SER A 2 41.90 -15.62 -10.81
CA SER A 2 40.74 -15.23 -11.65
C SER A 2 40.07 -16.26 -12.58
N MET A 3 38.74 -16.38 -12.72
CA MET A 3 37.59 -15.54 -12.33
C MET A 3 36.29 -16.24 -12.81
N PHE A 4 35.17 -15.98 -12.11
CA PHE A 4 33.75 -15.88 -12.56
C PHE A 4 33.17 -16.86 -13.62
N GLY A 5 31.94 -17.38 -13.50
CA GLY A 5 30.83 -16.93 -12.67
C GLY A 5 29.69 -17.96 -12.59
N ASN A 6 29.14 -18.02 -11.39
CA ASN A 6 27.87 -18.67 -11.07
C ASN A 6 26.75 -17.87 -11.74
N LYS A 7 26.11 -18.43 -12.78
CA LYS A 7 24.92 -17.83 -13.37
C LYS A 7 23.72 -18.12 -12.46
N MET A 8 23.51 -17.24 -11.49
CA MET A 8 22.21 -17.08 -10.83
C MET A 8 21.21 -16.64 -11.91
N PRO A 9 20.15 -17.40 -12.23
CA PRO A 9 19.10 -16.87 -13.08
C PRO A 9 18.30 -15.84 -12.28
N ILE A 10 18.73 -14.58 -12.36
CA ILE A 10 17.83 -13.45 -12.28
C ILE A 10 16.93 -13.59 -13.51
N SER A 11 15.76 -14.19 -13.33
CA SER A 11 14.75 -14.17 -14.37
C SER A 11 13.41 -13.87 -13.75
N ALA A 12 13.09 -12.57 -13.83
CA ALA A 12 11.74 -12.09 -14.09
C ALA A 12 10.68 -12.49 -13.06
N LEU A 13 10.78 -11.81 -11.92
CA LEU A 13 9.61 -11.25 -11.25
C LEU A 13 8.82 -10.40 -12.27
N SER A 14 8.00 -11.05 -13.11
CA SER A 14 7.12 -10.36 -14.06
C SER A 14 5.69 -10.42 -13.56
N LEU A 15 5.35 -9.36 -12.82
CA LEU A 15 4.04 -8.74 -12.63
C LEU A 15 2.94 -9.31 -13.55
N ALA A 16 2.11 -10.18 -12.98
CA ALA A 16 0.80 -10.47 -13.55
C ALA A 16 -0.22 -9.46 -13.00
N THR A 17 -0.19 -8.23 -13.51
CA THR A 17 -1.24 -7.23 -13.23
C THR A 17 -2.18 -7.15 -14.42
N VAL A 18 -3.06 -8.14 -14.56
CA VAL A 18 -4.25 -8.02 -15.39
C VAL A 18 -5.45 -8.08 -14.46
N LEU A 19 -5.93 -6.92 -14.03
CA LEU A 19 -7.30 -6.79 -13.56
C LEU A 19 -8.01 -5.75 -14.43
N LEU A 20 -8.50 -6.25 -15.56
CA LEU A 20 -9.61 -5.65 -16.30
C LEU A 20 -10.85 -5.73 -15.40
N ILE A 21 -11.35 -4.59 -14.95
CA ILE A 21 -12.75 -4.48 -14.53
C ILE A 21 -13.43 -3.52 -15.49
N ALA A 22 -14.13 -4.13 -16.44
CA ALA A 22 -15.07 -3.48 -17.32
C ALA A 22 -16.23 -2.87 -16.50
N GLY A 23 -16.54 -1.63 -16.87
CA GLY A 23 -17.82 -0.93 -16.73
C GLY A 23 -18.86 -1.46 -15.74
N ALA A 24 -18.89 -0.84 -14.56
CA ALA A 24 -20.15 -0.52 -13.90
C ALA A 24 -20.18 0.99 -13.74
N THR A 25 -20.90 1.69 -14.62
CA THR A 25 -21.29 3.09 -14.38
C THR A 25 -22.38 3.07 -13.30
N SER A 26 -22.01 2.72 -12.07
CA SER A 26 -22.76 3.14 -10.90
C SER A 26 -22.68 4.66 -10.88
N VAL A 27 -23.83 5.34 -10.93
CA VAL A 27 -23.92 6.73 -10.47
C VAL A 27 -23.44 6.70 -9.02
N MET A 28 -22.17 7.01 -8.80
CA MET A 28 -21.59 7.09 -7.47
C MET A 28 -22.20 8.32 -6.82
N ALA A 29 -22.91 8.10 -5.71
CA ALA A 29 -23.18 9.21 -4.81
C ALA A 29 -21.83 9.83 -4.42
N ALA A 30 -21.76 11.16 -4.44
CA ALA A 30 -20.59 11.87 -3.94
C ALA A 30 -20.29 11.39 -2.52
N ALA A 31 -19.02 11.10 -2.26
CA ALA A 31 -18.59 10.69 -0.94
C ALA A 31 -18.95 11.76 0.10
N SER A 32 -19.35 11.31 1.27
CA SER A 32 -19.65 12.17 2.40
C SER A 32 -18.42 12.35 3.30
N GLU A 33 -18.49 13.34 4.20
CA GLU A 33 -17.50 13.48 5.27
C GLU A 33 -17.39 12.21 6.14
N ALA A 34 -18.51 11.49 6.33
CA ALA A 34 -18.53 10.24 7.08
C ALA A 34 -17.74 9.14 6.35
N ASP A 35 -17.89 9.05 5.02
CA ASP A 35 -17.13 8.10 4.19
C ASP A 35 -15.63 8.37 4.27
N PHE A 36 -15.23 9.65 4.19
CA PHE A 36 -13.84 10.06 4.39
C PHE A 36 -13.33 9.66 5.78
N LYS A 37 -14.06 10.00 6.86
CA LYS A 37 -13.63 9.66 8.23
C LYS A 37 -13.44 8.16 8.43
N ALA A 38 -14.34 7.35 7.87
CA ALA A 38 -14.23 5.89 7.94
C ALA A 38 -12.99 5.38 7.17
N ALA A 39 -12.81 5.82 5.92
CA ALA A 39 -11.66 5.43 5.10
C ALA A 39 -10.33 5.89 5.72
N TYR A 40 -10.28 7.13 6.22
CA TYR A 40 -9.10 7.71 6.83
C TYR A 40 -8.72 7.00 8.14
N ALA A 41 -9.69 6.63 8.98
CA ALA A 41 -9.44 5.86 10.19
C ALA A 41 -8.89 4.45 9.90
N ALA A 42 -9.39 3.79 8.85
CA ALA A 42 -8.86 2.49 8.40
C ALA A 42 -7.40 2.64 7.93
N ALA A 43 -7.11 3.66 7.11
CA ALA A 43 -5.76 3.97 6.63
C ALA A 43 -4.79 4.30 7.77
N GLU A 44 -5.19 5.11 8.75
CA GLU A 44 -4.35 5.43 9.92
C GLU A 44 -4.08 4.21 10.79
N THR A 45 -5.05 3.31 10.94
CA THR A 45 -4.86 2.06 11.69
C THR A 45 -3.82 1.19 11.01
N ALA A 46 -3.97 0.95 9.71
CA ALA A 46 -2.99 0.18 8.94
C ALA A 46 -1.60 0.85 8.95
N ASN A 47 -1.52 2.17 8.80
CA ASN A 47 -0.23 2.89 8.83
C ASN A 47 0.45 2.78 10.20
N LYS A 48 -0.31 2.79 11.31
CA LYS A 48 0.23 2.56 12.66
C LYS A 48 0.77 1.14 12.82
N GLU A 49 0.06 0.14 12.31
CA GLU A 49 0.52 -1.26 12.30
C GLU A 49 1.84 -1.41 11.50
N ALA A 50 1.94 -0.78 10.33
CA ALA A 50 3.20 -0.71 9.57
C ALA A 50 4.33 -0.07 10.39
N GLY A 51 4.01 0.96 11.19
CA GLY A 51 4.95 1.60 12.12
C GLY A 51 5.46 0.68 13.23
N VAL A 52 4.61 -0.22 13.76
CA VAL A 52 5.04 -1.25 14.73
C VAL A 52 6.06 -2.20 14.10
N LEU A 53 5.92 -2.50 12.81
CA LEU A 53 6.87 -3.30 12.04
C LEU A 53 8.10 -2.51 11.57
N ARG A 54 8.16 -1.20 11.86
CA ARG A 54 9.20 -0.27 11.41
C ARG A 54 9.30 -0.14 9.88
N ASP A 55 8.22 -0.45 9.17
CA ASP A 55 8.12 -0.38 7.70
C ASP A 55 7.03 0.60 7.27
N GLN A 56 7.04 1.78 7.91
CA GLN A 56 6.11 2.85 7.60
C GLN A 56 6.67 3.65 6.43
N TRP A 57 6.09 3.49 5.24
CA TRP A 57 6.57 4.18 4.05
C TRP A 57 6.15 5.66 4.05
N THR A 58 7.07 6.52 3.59
CA THR A 58 6.82 7.96 3.47
C THR A 58 5.71 8.29 2.47
N THR A 59 5.54 7.47 1.43
CA THR A 59 4.46 7.65 0.44
C THR A 59 3.08 7.38 1.04
N THR A 60 2.96 6.47 2.01
CA THR A 60 1.71 6.24 2.75
C THR A 60 1.31 7.49 3.53
N GLN A 61 2.28 8.11 4.21
CA GLN A 61 2.06 9.36 4.92
C GLN A 61 1.66 10.50 3.95
N ALA A 62 2.30 10.58 2.78
CA ALA A 62 1.93 11.56 1.76
C ALA A 62 0.48 11.39 1.29
N SER A 63 0.00 10.17 1.10
CA SER A 63 -1.42 9.90 0.75
C SER A 63 -2.38 10.25 1.90
N LEU A 64 -2.00 10.01 3.16
CA LEU A 64 -2.80 10.46 4.33
C LEU A 64 -2.90 12.00 4.38
N ASP A 65 -1.80 12.70 4.11
CA ASP A 65 -1.78 14.17 4.10
C ASP A 65 -2.59 14.73 2.92
N ALA A 66 -2.53 14.08 1.75
CA ALA A 66 -3.36 14.40 0.59
C ALA A 66 -4.86 14.21 0.92
N ALA A 67 -5.20 13.11 1.61
CA ALA A 67 -6.58 12.83 2.02
C ALA A 67 -7.11 13.93 2.97
N LYS A 68 -6.33 14.32 3.98
CA LYS A 68 -6.65 15.43 4.88
C LYS A 68 -6.84 16.75 4.13
N LYS A 69 -5.95 17.04 3.17
CA LYS A 69 -6.01 18.28 2.38
C LYS A 69 -7.29 18.34 1.53
N ALA A 70 -7.64 17.24 0.86
CA ALA A 70 -8.86 17.15 0.06
C ALA A 70 -10.12 17.29 0.93
N ALA A 71 -10.16 16.63 2.09
CA ALA A 71 -11.26 16.76 3.05
C ALA A 71 -11.40 18.20 3.58
N ALA A 72 -10.29 18.89 3.82
CA ALA A 72 -10.29 20.29 4.25
C ALA A 72 -10.86 21.25 3.19
N SER A 73 -10.78 20.90 1.90
CA SER A 73 -11.44 21.63 0.80
C SER A 73 -12.88 21.18 0.52
N GLY A 74 -13.41 20.21 1.27
CA GLY A 74 -14.74 19.62 1.03
C GLY A 74 -14.80 18.65 -0.16
N ASP A 75 -13.65 18.29 -0.75
CA ASP A 75 -13.54 17.30 -1.82
C ASP A 75 -13.43 15.91 -1.18
N PHE A 76 -14.56 15.41 -0.71
CA PHE A 76 -14.62 14.12 -0.02
C PHE A 76 -14.40 12.93 -0.96
N ASP A 77 -14.70 13.08 -2.26
CA ASP A 77 -14.41 12.04 -3.25
C ASP A 77 -12.90 11.82 -3.35
N GLN A 78 -12.13 12.90 -3.55
CA GLN A 78 -10.67 12.81 -3.58
C GLN A 78 -10.09 12.41 -2.22
N ALA A 79 -10.71 12.85 -1.11
CA ALA A 79 -10.27 12.47 0.22
C ALA A 79 -10.41 10.96 0.47
N VAL A 80 -11.53 10.35 0.06
CA VAL A 80 -11.73 8.90 0.16
C VAL A 80 -10.75 8.14 -0.74
N VAL A 81 -10.50 8.62 -1.96
CA VAL A 81 -9.53 8.00 -2.88
C VAL A 81 -8.14 7.98 -2.25
N SER A 82 -7.65 9.11 -1.77
CA SER A 82 -6.32 9.20 -1.15
C SER A 82 -6.22 8.43 0.16
N ALA A 83 -7.30 8.36 0.95
CA ALA A 83 -7.32 7.52 2.16
C ALA A 83 -7.23 6.02 1.81
N LYS A 84 -7.97 5.56 0.80
CA LYS A 84 -7.90 4.16 0.35
C LYS A 84 -6.55 3.80 -0.26
N GLU A 85 -5.93 4.74 -0.97
CA GLU A 85 -4.55 4.57 -1.45
C GLU A 85 -3.57 4.40 -0.29
N ALA A 86 -3.66 5.25 0.75
CA ALA A 86 -2.86 5.11 1.96
C ALA A 86 -3.08 3.75 2.66
N GLU A 87 -4.33 3.30 2.78
CA GLU A 87 -4.64 1.98 3.34
C GLU A 87 -3.98 0.84 2.54
N ALA A 88 -4.06 0.89 1.20
CA ALA A 88 -3.47 -0.11 0.34
C ALA A 88 -1.94 -0.14 0.45
N LEU A 89 -1.30 1.03 0.49
CA LEU A 89 0.15 1.16 0.67
C LEU A 89 0.61 0.63 2.03
N ALA A 90 -0.11 0.97 3.11
CA ALA A 90 0.19 0.46 4.45
C ALA A 90 0.09 -1.07 4.53
N LYS A 91 -0.95 -1.67 3.92
CA LYS A 91 -1.09 -3.12 3.87
C LYS A 91 0.01 -3.80 3.04
N ALA A 92 0.42 -3.17 1.94
CA ALA A 92 1.53 -3.66 1.13
C ALA A 92 2.86 -3.64 1.92
N SER A 93 3.12 -2.60 2.71
CA SER A 93 4.33 -2.53 3.54
C SER A 93 4.32 -3.56 4.67
N ILE A 94 3.18 -3.74 5.36
CA ILE A 94 3.01 -4.82 6.35
C ILE A 94 3.31 -6.19 5.75
N PHE A 95 2.79 -6.46 4.54
CA PHE A 95 3.04 -7.70 3.83
C PHE A 95 4.53 -7.87 3.49
N GLN A 96 5.19 -6.81 3.00
CA GLN A 96 6.62 -6.83 2.70
C GLN A 96 7.45 -7.14 3.95
N ALA A 97 7.30 -6.37 5.02
CA ALA A 97 8.05 -6.56 6.26
C ALA A 97 7.88 -7.96 6.85
N THR A 98 6.66 -8.52 6.76
CA THR A 98 6.39 -9.87 7.24
C THR A 98 7.04 -10.92 6.35
N SER A 99 6.93 -10.78 5.03
CA SER A 99 7.49 -11.72 4.06
C SER A 99 9.01 -11.76 4.12
N GLU A 100 9.66 -10.61 4.26
CA GLU A 100 11.13 -10.51 4.39
C GLU A 100 11.62 -11.20 5.65
N LYS A 101 10.95 -10.97 6.80
CA LYS A 101 11.26 -11.65 8.06
C LYS A 101 11.17 -13.17 7.93
N ASP A 102 10.16 -13.68 7.23
CA ASP A 102 9.97 -15.13 7.07
C ASP A 102 10.98 -15.72 6.07
N ALA A 103 11.29 -15.00 4.99
CA ALA A 103 12.33 -15.39 4.03
C ALA A 103 13.72 -15.46 4.70
N TRP A 104 14.05 -14.51 5.58
CA TRP A 104 15.33 -14.52 6.30
C TRP A 104 15.45 -15.71 7.22
N LYS A 105 14.40 -16.04 7.99
CA LYS A 105 14.38 -17.24 8.84
C LYS A 105 14.55 -18.53 8.04
N ALA A 106 13.94 -18.62 6.86
CA ALA A 106 14.10 -19.79 6.00
C ALA A 106 15.54 -19.96 5.50
N LEU A 107 16.28 -18.86 5.31
CA LEU A 107 17.70 -18.87 5.00
C LEU A 107 18.60 -19.15 6.22
N GLU A 108 18.14 -19.02 7.46
CA GLU A 108 18.98 -19.34 8.62
C GLU A 108 19.00 -20.86 8.93
N ILE A 109 18.05 -21.62 8.38
CA ILE A 109 17.98 -23.07 8.52
C ILE A 109 18.84 -23.71 7.42
N HIS A 110 20.09 -24.02 7.75
CA HIS A 110 21.06 -24.74 6.92
C HIS A 110 21.73 -25.83 7.74
#